data_AF-A0AAE8MZG9-F1
#
_entry.id   AF-A0AAE8MZG9-F1
#
_cell.length_a   1.000
_cell.length_b   1.000
_cell.length_c   1.000
_cell.angle_alpha   90.00
_cell.angle_beta   90.00
_cell.angle_gamma   90.00
#
_symmetry.space_group_name_H-M   'P 1'
#
loop_
_entity.id
_entity.type
_entity.pdbx_description
1 polymer ?
#
loop_
_entity_poly.entity_id
_entity_poly.type
_entity_poly.pdbx_seq_one_letter_code
_entity_poly.pdbx_strand_id
1 'polypeptide(L)'
;MFTNPERRWQALRTRDPRSASAFTYAVTTTRIYCRPTCPARLARRANVVFFDTAPEAAAAGFRACKRCKPAQSPDAASARGRHEDIVRRACEAMHATGGRATLRTIAGDAGLSPRYFHGVFKKVVGVTPVLRV
;
A
#
# COMPACT_ATOMS: atom_id res chain seq x y z
N MET A 1 -0.04 23.11 4.00
CA MET A 1 1.04 22.67 3.09
C MET A 1 0.57 22.40 1.65
N PHE A 2 -0.62 21.86 1.42
CA PHE A 2 -1.17 21.60 0.06
C PHE A 2 -2.49 22.34 -0.19
N THR A 3 -2.46 23.66 -0.02
CA THR A 3 -3.63 24.55 -0.06
C THR A 3 -4.10 24.93 -1.46
N ASN A 4 -3.29 24.73 -2.51
CA ASN A 4 -3.66 25.04 -3.89
C ASN A 4 -3.40 23.83 -4.82
N PRO A 5 -4.28 23.53 -5.81
CA PRO A 5 -4.07 22.55 -6.88
C PRO A 5 -2.65 22.44 -7.46
N GLU A 6 -1.92 23.54 -7.68
CA GLU A 6 -0.54 23.47 -8.23
C GLU A 6 0.42 22.76 -7.27
N ARG A 7 0.30 23.03 -5.96
CA ARG A 7 1.10 22.35 -4.93
C ARG A 7 0.71 20.88 -4.81
N ARG A 8 -0.59 20.57 -4.90
CA ARG A 8 -1.09 19.17 -4.93
C ARG A 8 -0.55 18.43 -6.15
N TRP A 9 -0.54 19.08 -7.31
CA TRP A 9 0.02 18.52 -8.53
C TRP A 9 1.53 18.28 -8.43
N GLN A 10 2.28 19.23 -7.88
CA GLN A 10 3.73 19.06 -7.71
C GLN A 10 4.03 17.92 -6.74
N ALA A 11 3.34 17.84 -5.61
CA ALA A 11 3.47 16.75 -4.64
C ALA A 11 3.12 15.39 -5.23
N LEU A 12 2.12 15.36 -6.11
CA LEU A 12 1.74 14.18 -6.86
C LEU A 12 2.83 13.74 -7.86
N ARG A 13 3.46 14.70 -8.57
CA ARG A 13 4.57 14.43 -9.50
C ARG A 13 5.82 13.90 -8.78
N THR A 14 6.14 14.47 -7.63
CA THR A 14 7.30 14.06 -6.82
C THR A 14 7.00 12.88 -5.90
N ARG A 15 5.73 12.47 -5.79
CA ARG A 15 5.24 11.45 -4.85
C ARG A 15 5.67 11.72 -3.41
N ASP A 16 5.52 12.98 -2.96
CA ASP A 16 5.92 13.41 -1.63
C ASP A 16 5.21 12.57 -0.54
N PRO A 17 5.95 11.86 0.34
CA PRO A 17 5.37 11.07 1.43
C PRO A 17 4.44 11.88 2.34
N ARG A 18 4.70 13.17 2.54
CA ARG A 18 3.88 14.07 3.37
C ARG A 18 2.49 14.30 2.80
N SER A 19 2.32 14.09 1.49
CA SER A 19 1.03 14.23 0.82
C SER A 19 0.11 13.02 0.99
N ALA A 20 0.62 11.87 1.45
CA ALA A 20 -0.13 10.61 1.53
C ALA A 20 -1.42 10.70 2.38
N SER A 21 -1.40 11.54 3.42
CA SER A 21 -2.52 11.77 4.33
C SER A 21 -3.18 13.14 4.13
N ALA A 22 -2.65 13.97 3.23
CA ALA A 22 -3.03 15.37 3.14
C ALA A 22 -4.12 15.65 2.09
N PHE A 23 -4.18 14.85 1.03
CA PHE A 23 -5.26 14.93 0.03
C PHE A 23 -5.34 13.61 -0.76
N THR A 24 -6.45 13.45 -1.47
CA THR A 24 -6.68 12.36 -2.43
C THR A 24 -6.81 12.96 -3.83
N TYR A 25 -6.45 12.22 -4.86
CA TYR A 25 -6.73 12.64 -6.24
C TYR A 25 -7.55 11.59 -6.97
N ALA A 26 -8.37 12.03 -7.92
CA ALA A 26 -9.12 11.15 -8.79
C ALA A 26 -8.89 11.47 -10.25
N VAL A 27 -8.99 10.44 -11.08
CA VAL A 27 -8.85 10.55 -12.52
C VAL A 27 -10.23 10.45 -13.16
N THR A 28 -10.64 11.52 -13.86
CA THR A 28 -11.98 11.65 -14.43
C THR A 28 -12.27 10.59 -15.49
N THR A 29 -11.27 10.25 -16.32
CA THR A 29 -11.42 9.27 -17.41
C THR A 29 -11.61 7.84 -16.92
N THR A 30 -11.00 7.46 -15.81
CA THR A 30 -11.11 6.10 -15.26
C THR A 30 -12.10 6.01 -14.11
N ARG A 31 -12.59 7.15 -13.59
CA ARG A 31 -13.42 7.22 -12.38
C ARG A 31 -12.75 6.52 -11.18
N ILE A 32 -11.42 6.59 -11.08
CA ILE A 32 -10.65 5.99 -9.98
C ILE A 32 -10.01 7.08 -9.14
N TYR A 33 -10.12 6.96 -7.81
CA TYR A 33 -9.37 7.79 -6.86
C TYR A 33 -8.21 7.03 -6.22
N CYS A 34 -7.14 7.76 -5.94
CA CYS A 34 -5.83 7.27 -5.54
C CYS A 34 -5.21 8.18 -4.46
N ARG A 35 -4.26 7.63 -3.70
CA ARG A 35 -3.37 8.43 -2.85
C ARG A 35 -2.25 9.07 -3.68
N PRO A 36 -1.71 10.23 -3.28
CA PRO A 36 -0.65 10.92 -4.02
C PRO A 36 0.64 10.11 -4.21
N THR A 37 0.93 9.20 -3.28
CA THR A 37 2.09 8.29 -3.33
C THR A 37 1.85 7.02 -4.15
N CYS A 38 0.72 6.92 -4.86
CA CYS A 38 0.40 5.74 -5.65
C CYS A 38 1.46 5.49 -6.73
N PRO A 39 1.97 4.25 -6.87
CA PRO A 39 2.96 3.91 -7.89
C PRO A 39 2.36 3.83 -9.31
N ALA A 40 1.03 3.99 -9.46
CA ALA A 40 0.39 4.00 -10.76
C ALA A 40 0.94 5.13 -11.66
N ARG A 41 0.85 4.93 -12.97
CA ARG A 41 1.21 5.95 -13.96
C ARG A 41 0.27 7.14 -13.79
N LEU A 42 0.85 8.33 -13.73
CA LEU A 42 0.10 9.57 -13.61
C LEU A 42 -0.67 9.86 -14.90
N ALA A 43 -1.96 10.18 -14.73
CA ALA A 43 -2.79 10.68 -15.82
C ALA A 43 -2.39 12.11 -16.21
N ARG A 44 -2.90 12.60 -17.34
CA ARG A 44 -2.73 14.00 -17.74
C ARG A 44 -3.37 14.93 -16.71
N ARG A 45 -2.73 16.07 -16.42
CA ARG A 45 -3.20 17.08 -15.45
C ARG A 45 -4.67 17.46 -15.63
N ALA A 46 -5.11 17.59 -16.89
CA ALA A 46 -6.47 17.97 -17.27
C ALA A 46 -7.53 16.96 -16.78
N ASN A 47 -7.16 15.70 -16.58
CA ASN A 47 -8.05 14.63 -16.14
C ASN A 47 -7.95 14.36 -14.64
N VAL A 48 -7.23 15.20 -13.88
CA VAL A 48 -6.98 14.99 -12.45
C VAL A 48 -7.73 16.03 -11.63
N VAL A 49 -8.54 15.53 -10.70
CA VAL A 49 -9.28 16.31 -9.70
C VAL A 49 -8.74 15.96 -8.32
N PHE A 50 -8.69 16.94 -7.43
CA PHE A 50 -8.23 16.74 -6.06
C PHE A 50 -9.40 16.82 -5.10
N PHE A 51 -9.37 15.96 -4.08
CA PHE A 51 -10.32 15.92 -2.96
C PHE A 51 -9.52 16.00 -1.66
N ASP A 52 -10.11 16.56 -0.61
CA ASP A 52 -9.42 16.66 0.67
C ASP A 52 -9.40 15.30 1.36
N THR A 53 -10.50 14.54 1.22
CA THR A 53 -10.65 13.23 1.85
C THR A 53 -11.03 12.13 0.85
N ALA A 54 -10.66 10.88 1.17
CA ALA A 54 -11.10 9.70 0.43
C ALA A 54 -12.64 9.53 0.38
N PRO A 55 -13.40 9.75 1.48
CA PRO A 55 -14.86 9.69 1.43
C PRO A 55 -15.49 10.73 0.49
N GLU A 56 -14.96 11.95 0.38
CA GLU A 56 -15.44 12.92 -0.62
C GLU A 56 -15.30 12.40 -2.05
N ALA A 57 -14.15 11.79 -2.39
CA ALA A 57 -13.95 11.20 -3.71
C ALA A 57 -14.92 10.03 -3.97
N ALA A 58 -15.20 9.22 -2.94
CA ALA A 58 -16.18 8.13 -3.05
C ALA A 58 -17.62 8.67 -3.23
N ALA A 59 -18.00 9.70 -2.48
CA ALA A 59 -19.29 10.37 -2.59
C ALA A 59 -19.49 11.03 -3.97
N ALA A 60 -18.41 11.54 -4.58
CA ALA A 60 -18.41 12.05 -5.95
C ALA A 60 -18.48 10.93 -7.03
N GLY A 61 -18.64 9.66 -6.64
CA GLY A 61 -18.84 8.54 -7.55
C GLY A 61 -17.55 7.95 -8.15
N PHE A 62 -16.40 8.20 -7.52
CA PHE A 62 -15.14 7.56 -7.91
C PHE A 62 -14.92 6.26 -7.14
N ARG A 63 -14.34 5.26 -7.80
CA ARG A 63 -13.99 3.96 -7.19
C ARG A 63 -12.58 3.99 -6.60
N ALA A 64 -12.37 3.30 -5.48
CA ALA A 64 -11.07 3.22 -4.84
C ALA A 64 -10.06 2.45 -5.71
N CYS A 65 -8.84 2.97 -5.83
CA CYS A 65 -7.77 2.27 -6.54
C CYS A 65 -7.35 0.98 -5.83
N LYS A 66 -7.35 -0.14 -6.56
CA LYS A 66 -6.94 -1.45 -6.03
C LYS A 66 -5.45 -1.55 -5.67
N ARG A 67 -4.60 -0.67 -6.24
CA ARG A 67 -3.14 -0.69 -6.01
C ARG A 67 -2.73 0.03 -4.73
N CYS A 68 -3.24 1.24 -4.51
CA CYS A 68 -2.91 2.03 -3.31
C CYS A 68 -3.98 1.95 -2.22
N LYS A 69 -5.10 1.24 -2.47
CA LYS A 69 -6.21 0.98 -1.54
C LYS A 69 -6.50 2.18 -0.63
N PRO A 70 -6.85 3.34 -1.21
CA PRO A 70 -6.97 4.60 -0.46
C PRO A 70 -8.08 4.55 0.61
N ALA A 71 -9.06 3.65 0.46
CA ALA A 71 -10.12 3.40 1.44
C ALA A 71 -9.67 2.59 2.67
N GLN A 72 -8.48 1.97 2.64
CA GLN A 72 -7.89 1.30 3.81
C GLN A 72 -7.04 2.29 4.61
N SER A 73 -6.70 1.98 5.86
CA SER A 73 -5.86 2.84 6.72
C SER A 73 -4.54 3.26 6.01
N PRO A 74 -4.03 4.49 6.26
CA PRO A 74 -2.75 4.97 5.76
C PRO A 74 -1.62 3.95 5.86
N ASP A 75 -1.53 3.31 7.04
CA ASP A 75 -0.47 2.38 7.40
C ASP A 75 -0.60 1.07 6.62
N ALA A 76 -1.78 0.44 6.63
CA ALA A 76 -2.04 -0.84 5.97
C ALA A 76 -1.77 -0.81 4.45
N ALA A 77 -1.98 0.33 3.79
CA ALA A 77 -1.78 0.43 2.35
C ALA A 77 -0.36 0.86 1.92
N SER A 78 0.48 1.31 2.86
CA SER A 78 1.89 1.65 2.60
C SER A 78 2.70 0.39 2.28
N ALA A 79 3.80 0.51 1.53
CA ALA A 79 4.68 -0.65 1.26
C ALA A 79 5.22 -1.25 2.57
N ARG A 80 5.51 -0.40 3.56
CA ARG A 80 5.94 -0.79 4.90
C ARG A 80 4.85 -1.53 5.66
N GLY A 81 3.64 -0.98 5.76
CA GLY A 81 2.54 -1.63 6.46
C GLY A 81 2.07 -2.92 5.77
N ARG A 82 2.17 -3.03 4.44
CA ARG A 82 1.98 -4.31 3.74
C ARG A 82 3.02 -5.33 4.17
N HIS A 83 4.29 -4.95 4.25
CA HIS A 83 5.34 -5.85 4.71
C HIS A 83 5.16 -6.23 6.19
N GLU A 84 4.78 -5.29 7.05
CA GLU A 84 4.49 -5.52 8.46
C GLU A 84 3.26 -6.44 8.63
N ASP A 85 2.20 -6.25 7.86
CA ASP A 85 1.02 -7.14 7.85
C ASP A 85 1.36 -8.55 7.40
N ILE A 86 2.22 -8.69 6.38
CA ILE A 86 2.71 -9.99 5.92
C ILE A 86 3.52 -10.68 7.02
N VAL A 87 4.40 -9.95 7.69
CA VAL A 87 5.25 -10.48 8.77
C VAL A 87 4.41 -10.86 9.99
N ARG A 88 3.44 -10.02 10.37
CA ARG A 88 2.51 -10.31 11.47
C ARG A 88 1.73 -11.60 11.22
N ARG A 89 1.13 -11.76 10.03
CA ARG A 89 0.43 -13.00 9.65
C ARG A 89 1.35 -14.22 9.67
N ALA A 90 2.60 -14.05 9.25
CA ALA A 90 3.57 -15.12 9.29
C ALA A 90 3.97 -15.50 10.73
N CYS A 91 4.17 -14.53 11.61
CA CYS A 91 4.41 -14.79 13.04
C CYS A 91 3.21 -15.52 13.67
N GLU A 92 1.98 -15.09 13.40
CA GLU A 92 0.76 -15.76 13.85
C GLU A 92 0.71 -17.23 13.38
N ALA A 93 1.02 -17.49 12.10
CA ALA A 93 1.09 -18.85 11.55
C ALA A 93 2.22 -19.70 12.17
N MET A 94 3.37 -19.11 12.48
CA MET A 94 4.48 -19.79 13.17
C MET A 94 4.12 -20.18 14.60
N HIS A 95 3.41 -19.30 15.32
CA HIS A 95 2.92 -19.58 16.67
C HIS A 95 1.85 -20.68 16.67
N ALA A 96 0.91 -20.65 15.72
CA ALA A 96 -0.15 -21.65 15.61
C ALA A 96 0.38 -23.06 15.28
N THR A 97 1.53 -23.16 14.59
CA THR A 97 2.16 -24.44 14.19
C THR A 97 3.23 -24.92 15.16
N GLY A 98 3.43 -24.23 16.29
CA GLY A 98 4.42 -24.61 17.31
C GLY A 98 5.87 -24.60 16.81
N GLY A 99 6.20 -23.74 15.83
CA GLY A 99 7.57 -23.60 15.32
C GLY A 99 8.04 -24.69 14.37
N ARG A 100 7.17 -25.61 13.93
CA ARG A 100 7.50 -26.70 12.98
C ARG A 100 7.16 -26.39 11.51
N ALA A 101 6.63 -25.21 11.22
CA ALA A 101 6.24 -24.86 9.86
C ALA A 101 7.45 -24.52 8.98
N THR A 102 7.49 -25.12 7.78
CA THR A 102 8.47 -24.76 6.76
C THR A 102 8.11 -23.42 6.11
N LEU A 103 9.14 -22.73 5.60
CA LEU A 103 9.03 -21.44 4.89
C LEU A 103 7.99 -21.48 3.74
N ARG A 104 7.80 -22.67 3.12
CA ARG A 104 6.79 -22.92 2.09
C ARG A 104 5.37 -22.91 2.65
N THR A 105 5.15 -23.52 3.82
CA THR A 105 3.83 -23.57 4.47
C THR A 105 3.39 -22.17 4.92
N ILE A 106 4.30 -21.43 5.55
CA ILE A 106 4.03 -20.06 6.03
C ILE A 106 3.78 -19.10 4.86
N ALA A 107 4.57 -19.20 3.79
CA ALA A 107 4.36 -18.38 2.59
C ALA A 107 3.02 -18.71 1.91
N GLY A 108 2.64 -20.00 1.87
CA GLY A 108 1.36 -20.46 1.34
C GLY A 108 0.16 -19.87 2.09
N ASP A 109 0.18 -19.94 3.42
CA ASP A 109 -0.89 -19.39 4.28
C ASP A 109 -0.99 -17.86 4.17
N ALA A 110 0.14 -17.18 3.96
CA ALA A 110 0.17 -15.75 3.69
C ALA A 110 -0.25 -15.37 2.25
N GLY A 111 -0.49 -16.35 1.36
CA GLY A 111 -0.83 -16.12 -0.04
C GLY A 111 0.33 -15.57 -0.89
N LEU A 112 1.58 -15.84 -0.48
CA LEU A 112 2.80 -15.29 -1.08
C LEU A 112 3.70 -16.39 -1.63
N SER A 113 4.51 -16.05 -2.63
CA SER A 113 5.56 -16.95 -3.08
C SER A 113 6.70 -17.01 -2.04
N PRO A 114 7.33 -18.18 -1.82
CA PRO A 114 8.43 -18.32 -0.85
C PRO A 114 9.60 -17.35 -1.07
N ARG A 115 9.93 -17.05 -2.34
CA ARG A 115 10.96 -16.07 -2.71
C ARG A 115 10.59 -14.64 -2.28
N TYR A 116 9.34 -14.24 -2.50
CA TYR A 116 8.86 -12.91 -2.12
C TYR A 116 8.81 -12.77 -0.60
N PHE A 117 8.31 -13.80 0.10
CA PHE A 117 8.29 -13.85 1.55
C PHE A 117 9.69 -13.73 2.17
N HIS A 118 10.68 -14.46 1.66
CA HIS A 118 12.07 -14.39 2.14
C HIS A 118 12.66 -12.97 2.03
N GLY A 119 12.43 -12.27 0.91
CA GLY A 119 12.90 -10.90 0.71
C GLY A 119 12.21 -9.88 1.63
N VAL A 120 10.91 -10.06 1.88
CA VAL A 120 10.13 -9.21 2.78
C VAL A 120 10.51 -9.44 4.24
N PHE A 121 10.62 -10.70 4.67
CA PHE A 121 10.97 -11.06 6.04
C PHE A 121 12.35 -10.53 6.42
N LYS A 122 13.36 -10.71 5.55
CA LYS A 122 14.70 -10.15 5.77
C LYS A 122 14.68 -8.62 5.87
N LYS A 123 13.84 -7.93 5.09
CA LYS A 123 13.72 -6.47 5.11
C LYS A 123 13.09 -5.92 6.38
N VAL A 124 12.18 -6.66 7.00
CA VAL A 124 11.41 -6.20 8.17
C VAL A 124 12.01 -6.70 9.48
N VAL A 125 12.41 -7.97 9.54
CA VAL A 125 12.86 -8.64 10.77
C VAL A 125 14.39 -8.65 10.89
N GLY A 126 15.13 -8.41 9.80
CA GLY A 126 16.60 -8.31 9.81
C GLY A 126 17.34 -9.65 9.92
N VAL A 127 16.66 -10.72 10.34
CA VAL A 127 17.17 -12.09 10.34
C VAL A 127 16.57 -12.89 9.18
N THR A 128 17.40 -13.68 8.50
CA THR A 128 16.91 -14.74 7.61
C THR A 128 16.27 -15.83 8.45
N PRO A 129 15.08 -16.36 8.08
CA PRO A 129 14.52 -17.51 8.77
C PRO A 129 15.45 -18.70 8.52
N VAL A 130 16.35 -18.97 9.45
CA VAL A 130 17.18 -20.16 9.43
C VAL A 130 16.28 -21.28 9.93
N LEU A 131 15.59 -21.94 9.00
CA LEU A 131 14.86 -23.16 9.30
C LEU A 131 15.64 -24.30 8.70
N ARG A 132 16.17 -25.15 9.59
CA ARG A 132 16.86 -26.40 9.25
C ARG A 132 16.01 -27.17 8.25
N VAL A 133 16.63 -27.48 7.11
CA VAL A 133 16.15 -28.48 6.15
C VAL A 133 16.02 -29.82 6.85
#